data_AF-M6CUQ8-F1
#
_entry.id   AF-M6CUQ8-F1
#
_cell.length_a   1.000
_cell.length_b   1.000
_cell.length_c   1.000
_cell.angle_alpha   90.00
_cell.angle_beta   90.00
_cell.angle_gamma   90.00
#
_symmetry.space_group_name_H-M   'P 1'
#
loop_
_entity.id
_entity.type
_entity.pdbx_description
1 polymer ?
#
loop_
_entity_poly.entity_id
_entity_poly.type
_entity_poly.pdbx_seq_one_letter_code
_entity_poly.pdbx_strand_id
1 'polypeptide(L)' 'MTTAERLREEGKIEGELKGKIEGKIEDARNMLSERIDLNVVLRVTGLTEKELKDHGVI' A
#
# COMPACT_ATOMS: atom_id res chain seq x y z
N MET A 1 -10.51 -6.86 -28.44
CA MET A 1 -10.93 -6.67 -27.04
C MET A 1 -12.31 -6.02 -27.03
N THR A 2 -13.27 -6.65 -26.36
CA THR A 2 -14.62 -6.11 -26.15
C THR A 2 -14.62 -5.12 -24.98
N THR A 3 -15.65 -4.28 -24.89
CA THR A 3 -15.85 -3.38 -23.75
C THR A 3 -15.88 -4.13 -22.41
N ALA A 4 -16.48 -5.33 -22.38
CA ALA A 4 -16.55 -6.16 -21.18
C ALA A 4 -15.19 -6.78 -20.79
N GLU A 5 -14.34 -7.10 -21.75
CA GLU A 5 -12.96 -7.54 -21.48
C GLU A 5 -12.14 -6.41 -20.89
N ARG A 6 -12.24 -5.20 -21.45
CA ARG A 6 -11.53 -4.02 -20.94
C ARG A 6 -11.90 -3.70 -19.50
N LEU A 7 -13.20 -3.68 -19.17
CA LEU A 7 -13.68 -3.39 -17.82
C LEU A 7 -13.19 -4.42 -16.79
N ARG A 8 -13.12 -5.71 -17.18
CA ARG A 8 -12.59 -6.76 -16.31
C ARG A 8 -11.09 -6.61 -16.07
N GLU A 9 -10.35 -6.24 -17.10
CA GLU A 9 -8.90 -6.00 -16.99
C GLU A 9 -8.59 -4.77 -16.14
N GLU A 10 -9.30 -3.66 -16.35
CA GLU A 10 -9.20 -2.44 -15.52
C GLU A 10 -9.48 -2.75 -14.05
N GLY A 11 -10.57 -3.46 -13.75
CA GLY A 11 -10.91 -3.82 -12.36
C GLY A 11 -9.87 -4.76 -11.71
N LYS A 12 -9.27 -5.67 -12.48
CA LYS A 12 -8.19 -6.53 -11.99
C LYS A 12 -6.94 -5.71 -11.65
N ILE A 13 -6.54 -4.80 -12.54
CA ILE A 13 -5.38 -3.92 -12.33
C ILE A 13 -5.60 -3.03 -11.10
N GLU A 14 -6.78 -2.42 -10.97
CA GLU A 14 -7.12 -1.60 -9.81
C GLU A 14 -7.08 -2.40 -8.51
N GLY A 15 -7.64 -3.61 -8.51
CA GLY A 15 -7.58 -4.51 -7.35
C GLY A 15 -6.16 -4.90 -6.95
N GLU A 16 -5.31 -5.27 -7.92
CA GLU A 16 -3.91 -5.59 -7.67
C GLU A 16 -3.11 -4.40 -7.11
N LEU A 17 -3.35 -3.19 -7.64
CA LEU A 17 -2.71 -1.97 -7.14
C LEU A 17 -3.14 -1.67 -5.71
N LYS A 18 -4.44 -1.75 -5.43
CA LYS A 18 -4.99 -1.51 -4.09
C LYS A 18 -4.42 -2.50 -3.08
N GLY A 19 -4.41 -3.80 -3.40
CA GLY A 19 -3.86 -4.83 -2.52
C GLY A 19 -2.37 -4.65 -2.22
N LYS A 20 -1.57 -4.21 -3.19
CA LYS A 20 -0.14 -3.90 -2.97
C LYS A 20 0.05 -2.74 -2.00
N ILE A 21 -0.79 -1.71 -2.06
CA ILE A 21 -0.72 -0.58 -1.13
C ILE A 21 -1.19 -0.99 0.26
N GLU A 22 -2.31 -1.69 0.37
CA GLU A 22 -2.83 -2.17 1.66
C GLU A 22 -1.81 -3.07 2.39
N GLY A 23 -1.15 -3.99 1.68
CA GLY A 23 -0.11 -4.85 2.25
C GLY A 23 1.09 -4.06 2.78
N LYS A 24 1.57 -3.05 2.04
CA LYS A 24 2.67 -2.18 2.51
C LYS A 24 2.28 -1.38 3.76
N ILE A 25 1.03 -0.93 3.86
CA ILE A 25 0.51 -0.20 5.01
C ILE A 25 0.42 -1.11 6.24
N GLU A 26 -0.01 -2.36 6.05
CA GLU A 26 -0.02 -3.38 7.12
C GLU A 26 1.40 -3.68 7.61
N ASP A 27 2.34 -3.92 6.69
CA ASP A 27 3.75 -4.15 7.03
C ASP A 27 4.34 -2.95 7.81
N ALA A 28 4.11 -1.72 7.34
CA ALA A 28 4.57 -0.51 8.03
C ALA A 28 4.03 -0.42 9.46
N ARG A 29 2.74 -0.72 9.66
CA ARG A 29 2.11 -0.72 10.99
C ARG A 29 2.74 -1.75 11.91
N ASN A 30 2.97 -2.96 11.42
CA ASN A 30 3.60 -4.04 12.17
C ASN A 30 5.05 -3.67 12.54
N MET A 31 5.83 -3.16 11.60
CA MET A 31 7.21 -2.71 11.84
C MET A 31 7.28 -1.62 12.92
N LEU A 32 6.40 -0.62 12.87
CA LEU A 32 6.33 0.42 13.89
C LEU A 32 5.91 -0.12 15.26
N SER A 33 5.02 -1.12 15.30
CA SER A 33 4.63 -1.80 16.54
C SER A 33 5.81 -2.55 17.19
N GLU A 34 6.75 -3.03 16.37
CA GLU A 34 8.02 -3.63 16.80
C GLU A 34 9.09 -2.57 17.14
N ARG A 35 8.72 -1.29 17.19
CA ARG A 35 9.60 -0.14 17.48
C ARG A 35 10.73 0.05 16.46
N ILE A 36 10.55 -0.42 15.22
CA ILE A 36 11.46 -0.12 14.12
C ILE A 36 11.38 1.38 13.82
N ASP A 37 12.54 2.01 13.61
CA ASP A 37 12.65 3.44 13.34
C ASP A 37 11.85 3.84 12.09
N LEU A 38 11.13 4.97 12.17
CA LEU A 38 10.29 5.47 11.08
C LEU A 38 11.07 5.64 9.77
N ASN A 39 12.32 6.12 9.80
CA ASN A 39 13.11 6.28 8.58
C ASN A 39 13.45 4.92 7.94
N VAL A 40 13.60 3.86 8.74
CA VAL A 40 13.79 2.51 8.22
C VAL A 40 12.50 2.01 7.57
N VAL A 41 11.35 2.21 8.22
CA VAL A 41 10.04 1.83 7.68
C VAL A 41 9.78 2.50 6.34
N LEU A 42 9.98 3.82 6.23
CA LEU A 42 9.79 4.58 4.99
C LEU A 42 10.69 4.06 3.86
N ARG A 43 11.99 3.82 4.14
CA ARG A 43 12.93 3.30 3.13
C ARG A 43 12.61 1.88 2.67
N VAL A 44 12.22 1.00 3.59
CA VAL A 44 11.97 -0.44 3.29
C VAL A 44 10.66 -0.62 2.54
N THR A 45 9.58 0.01 3.02
CA THR A 45 8.26 -0.11 2.39
C THR A 45 8.13 0.73 1.13
N GLY A 46 8.98 1.77 0.99
CA GLY A 46 8.89 2.78 -0.05
C GLY A 46 7.68 3.71 0.12
N LEU A 47 7.06 3.71 1.29
CA LEU A 47 5.98 4.63 1.64
C LEU A 47 6.55 5.99 2.07
N THR A 48 5.74 7.01 1.89
CA THR A 48 5.96 8.36 2.39
C THR A 48 5.28 8.55 3.74
N GLU A 49 5.73 9.53 4.52
CA GLU A 49 5.03 9.90 5.76
C GLU A 49 3.57 10.30 5.51
N LYS A 50 3.30 10.96 4.38
CA LYS A 50 1.94 11.36 4.02
C LYS A 50 1.06 10.13 3.84
N GLU A 51 1.52 9.11 3.14
CA GLU A 51 0.76 7.87 2.96
C GLU A 51 0.49 7.19 4.31
N LEU A 52 1.45 7.15 5.22
CA LEU A 52 1.22 6.59 6.56
C LEU A 52 0.16 7.39 7.35
N LYS A 53 0.19 8.73 7.29
CA LYS A 53 -0.81 9.61 7.92
C LYS A 53 -2.20 9.47 7.31
N ASP A 54 -2.28 9.45 5.98
CA ASP A 54 -3.53 9.28 5.24
C ASP A 54 -4.23 7.95 5.60
N HIS A 55 -3.46 6.94 5.99
CA HIS A 55 -3.95 5.63 6.42
C HIS A 55 -3.99 5.43 7.95
N GLY A 56 -3.77 6.49 8.73
CA GLY A 56 -3.86 6.48 10.19
C GLY A 56 -2.88 5.51 10.87
N VAL A 57 -1.71 5.30 10.27
CA VAL A 57 -0.64 4.49 10.85
C VAL A 57 0.14 5.30 11.90
N ILE A 58 0.33 6.60 11.63
CA ILE A 58 1.01 7.59 12.50
C ILE A 58 0.24 8.90 12.57
#